data_AF-A0A3C0QLW3-F1
#
_entry.id   AF-A0A3C0QLW3-F1
#
_cell.length_a   1.000
_cell.length_b   1.000
_cell.length_c   1.000
_cell.angle_alpha   90.00
_cell.angle_beta   90.00
_cell.angle_gamma   90.00
#
_symmetry.space_group_name_H-M   'P 1'
#
loop_
_entity.id
_entity.type
_entity.pdbx_description
1 polymer ?
#
loop_
_entity_poly.entity_id
_entity_poly.type
_entity_poly.pdbx_seq_one_letter_code
_entity_poly.pdbx_strand_id
1 'polypeptide(L)'
;MKETMTFGKYFDTPIEWLILKQEGNRRLLLSRYVLDAKRFFSDCIYIGWEKSNIREWLHHDFMNTAFTPDEQARILETSIHTPPCQGYEHYGASDTIDKIFLLSTEELLEYLPEPESRFAQAEPQAIEMSADLRDFCELLPFYHNVNLCWWWLRDGGNEPCCKSIVWSDGTIATEYHYVNYERGIRPAVWLKA
;
A
#
# COMPACT_ATOMS: atom_id res chain seq x y z
N MET A 1 1.03 12.00 -17.09
CA MET A 1 1.70 11.62 -15.82
C MET A 1 1.11 12.46 -14.70
N LYS A 2 0.84 11.85 -13.53
CA LYS A 2 0.37 12.59 -12.33
C LYS A 2 1.49 13.49 -11.81
N GLU A 3 1.13 14.62 -11.19
CA GLU A 3 2.08 15.48 -10.49
C GLU A 3 2.68 14.73 -9.29
N THR A 4 3.92 15.05 -8.93
CA THR A 4 4.63 14.43 -7.81
C THR A 4 5.15 15.45 -6.81
N MET A 5 5.36 15.02 -5.57
CA MET A 5 6.01 15.80 -4.52
C MET A 5 6.85 14.91 -3.59
N THR A 6 7.75 15.51 -2.82
CA THR A 6 8.52 14.82 -1.79
C THR A 6 7.99 15.15 -0.39
N PHE A 7 7.93 14.15 0.49
CA PHE A 7 7.49 14.31 1.87
C PHE A 7 7.93 13.12 2.71
N GLY A 8 8.60 13.34 3.84
CA GLY A 8 9.23 12.26 4.61
C GLY A 8 10.44 11.63 3.92
N LYS A 9 11.11 10.73 4.65
CA LYS A 9 12.33 10.04 4.22
C LYS A 9 12.34 8.62 4.80
N TYR A 10 12.47 7.60 3.96
CA TYR A 10 12.58 6.19 4.39
C TYR A 10 13.88 5.59 3.86
N PHE A 11 14.60 4.82 4.69
CA PHE A 11 15.96 4.34 4.39
C PHE A 11 16.92 5.43 3.88
N ASP A 12 16.88 6.60 4.51
CA ASP A 12 17.64 7.79 4.13
C ASP A 12 17.35 8.38 2.73
N THR A 13 16.33 7.88 2.04
CA THR A 13 15.87 8.39 0.74
C THR A 13 14.56 9.19 0.89
N PRO A 14 14.47 10.43 0.35
CA PRO A 14 13.21 11.18 0.34
C PRO A 14 12.11 10.40 -0.38
N ILE A 15 10.93 10.32 0.23
CA ILE A 15 9.82 9.57 -0.38
C ILE A 15 9.17 10.45 -1.45
N GLU A 16 9.12 9.96 -2.68
CA GLU A 16 8.33 10.54 -3.76
C GLU A 16 6.88 10.06 -3.71
N TRP A 17 5.95 10.99 -3.84
CA TRP A 17 4.51 10.77 -3.79
C TRP A 17 3.83 11.23 -5.07
N LEU A 18 2.93 10.42 -5.60
CA LEU A 18 1.96 10.81 -6.63
C LEU A 18 0.82 11.59 -5.97
N ILE A 19 0.47 12.74 -6.53
CA ILE A 19 -0.71 13.50 -6.10
C ILE A 19 -1.93 12.91 -6.82
N LEU A 20 -2.74 12.13 -6.11
CA LEU A 20 -3.90 11.45 -6.67
C LEU A 20 -5.12 12.37 -6.80
N LYS A 21 -5.34 13.19 -5.76
CA LYS A 21 -6.49 14.10 -5.64
C LYS A 21 -6.10 15.34 -4.82
N GLN A 22 -6.67 16.50 -5.15
CA GLN A 22 -6.58 17.70 -4.34
C GLN A 22 -7.99 18.19 -3.99
N GLU A 23 -8.22 18.42 -2.70
CA GLU A 23 -9.50 18.90 -2.15
C GLU A 23 -9.24 20.07 -1.21
N GLY A 24 -9.51 21.29 -1.65
CA GLY A 24 -9.25 22.49 -0.85
C GLY A 24 -7.78 22.56 -0.40
N ASN A 25 -7.56 22.46 0.92
CA ASN A 25 -6.24 22.50 1.56
C ASN A 25 -5.66 21.13 1.90
N ARG A 26 -6.17 20.04 1.33
CA ARG A 26 -5.59 18.70 1.51
C ARG A 26 -5.38 18.00 0.18
N ARG A 27 -4.44 17.06 0.16
CA ARG A 27 -4.09 16.24 -1.01
C ARG A 27 -4.02 14.78 -0.62
N LEU A 28 -4.58 13.92 -1.45
CA LEU A 28 -4.39 12.48 -1.35
C LEU A 28 -3.12 12.12 -2.11
N LEU A 29 -2.20 11.47 -1.41
CA LEU A 29 -0.91 11.06 -1.92
C LEU A 29 -0.81 9.52 -1.92
N LEU A 30 -0.12 8.96 -2.90
CA LEU A 30 0.27 7.55 -2.96
C LEU A 30 1.77 7.48 -3.23
N SER A 31 2.53 6.66 -2.52
CA SER A 31 3.96 6.52 -2.78
C SER A 31 4.19 6.15 -4.24
N ARG A 32 5.14 6.82 -4.89
CA ARG A 32 5.49 6.56 -6.30
C ARG A 32 6.07 5.16 -6.46
N TYR A 33 6.90 4.75 -5.51
CA TYR A 33 7.59 3.46 -5.48
C TYR A 33 6.99 2.54 -4.42
N VAL A 34 7.25 1.24 -4.56
CA VAL A 34 7.14 0.27 -3.48
C VAL A 34 8.27 0.54 -2.49
N LEU A 35 7.92 0.84 -1.24
CA LEU A 35 8.89 1.29 -0.22
C LEU A 35 9.42 0.15 0.66
N ASP A 36 8.66 -0.94 0.75
CA ASP A 36 9.03 -2.14 1.51
C ASP A 36 8.18 -3.32 1.01
N ALA A 37 8.50 -4.55 1.44
CA ALA A 37 7.64 -5.71 1.25
C ALA A 37 7.21 -6.29 2.60
N LYS A 38 5.92 -6.61 2.76
CA LYS A 38 5.38 -7.16 4.00
C LYS A 38 4.31 -8.20 3.70
N ARG A 39 4.08 -9.09 4.66
CA ARG A 39 2.87 -9.92 4.71
C ARG A 39 1.71 -9.09 5.21
N PHE A 40 0.54 -9.27 4.62
CA PHE A 40 -0.68 -8.65 5.13
C PHE A 40 -0.99 -9.12 6.55
N PHE A 41 -0.82 -10.42 6.78
CA PHE A 41 -0.92 -11.05 8.08
C PHE A 41 -0.07 -12.33 8.12
N SER A 42 0.41 -12.72 9.29
CA SER A 42 1.39 -13.82 9.40
C SER A 42 0.78 -15.20 9.09
N ASP A 43 -0.46 -15.43 9.50
CA ASP A 43 -1.16 -16.70 9.30
C ASP A 43 -2.11 -16.64 8.10
N CYS A 44 -2.25 -17.77 7.39
CA CYS A 44 -3.20 -17.89 6.27
C CYS A 44 -4.64 -18.08 6.78
N ILE A 45 -5.21 -16.99 7.31
CA ILE A 45 -6.58 -16.93 7.86
C ILE A 45 -7.34 -15.73 7.30
N TYR A 46 -8.67 -15.72 7.47
CA TYR A 46 -9.44 -14.50 7.25
C TYR A 46 -8.99 -13.42 8.24
N ILE A 47 -8.65 -12.25 7.71
CA ILE A 47 -8.26 -11.09 8.51
C ILE A 47 -8.70 -9.80 7.82
N GLY A 48 -9.32 -8.91 8.58
CA GLY A 48 -9.68 -7.57 8.12
C GLY A 48 -8.48 -6.62 8.13
N TRP A 49 -8.63 -5.47 7.48
CA TRP A 49 -7.61 -4.42 7.46
C TRP A 49 -7.23 -3.96 8.88
N GLU A 50 -8.22 -3.87 9.76
CA GLU A 50 -8.11 -3.33 11.11
C GLU A 50 -7.16 -4.13 12.02
N LYS A 51 -7.01 -5.42 11.75
CA LYS A 51 -6.13 -6.36 12.46
C LYS A 51 -4.90 -6.80 11.65
N SER A 52 -4.66 -6.17 10.50
CA SER A 52 -3.54 -6.55 9.63
C SER A 52 -2.20 -6.14 10.25
N ASN A 53 -1.15 -6.95 10.01
CA ASN A 53 0.20 -6.59 10.43
C ASN A 53 0.73 -5.38 9.64
N ILE A 54 0.25 -5.19 8.40
CA ILE A 54 0.58 -3.99 7.60
C ILE A 54 0.07 -2.72 8.27
N ARG A 55 -1.19 -2.69 8.72
CA ARG A 55 -1.75 -1.50 9.37
C ARG A 55 -0.97 -1.13 10.64
N GLU A 56 -0.65 -2.14 11.45
CA GLU A 56 0.19 -1.98 12.65
C GLU A 56 1.56 -1.39 12.27
N TRP A 57 2.27 -2.00 11.32
CA TRP A 57 3.57 -1.53 10.85
C TRP A 57 3.51 -0.10 10.28
N LEU A 58 2.48 0.23 9.49
CA LEU A 58 2.31 1.56 8.90
C LEU A 58 2.18 2.65 9.97
N HIS A 59 1.47 2.36 11.06
CA HIS A 59 1.16 3.33 12.11
C HIS A 59 2.25 3.43 13.17
N HIS A 60 3.10 2.42 13.29
CA HIS A 60 4.22 2.40 14.22
C HIS A 60 5.53 2.59 13.47
N ASP A 61 6.16 1.50 13.05
CA ASP A 61 7.53 1.50 12.52
C ASP A 61 7.70 2.43 11.33
N PHE A 62 6.81 2.34 10.33
CA PHE A 62 6.90 3.19 9.14
C PHE A 62 6.66 4.66 9.50
N MET A 63 5.60 4.99 10.22
CA MET A 63 5.30 6.37 10.62
C MET A 63 6.47 7.03 11.36
N ASN A 64 7.03 6.33 12.35
CA ASN A 64 8.10 6.83 13.20
C ASN A 64 9.45 6.92 12.50
N THR A 65 9.68 6.06 11.49
CA THR A 65 10.92 6.07 10.71
C THR A 65 10.84 7.08 9.56
N ALA A 66 9.69 7.18 8.90
CA ALA A 66 9.53 7.92 7.66
C ALA A 66 9.30 9.42 7.87
N PHE A 67 8.73 9.83 9.01
CA PHE A 67 8.27 11.20 9.21
C PHE A 67 8.73 11.77 10.55
N THR A 68 9.23 13.00 10.51
CA THR A 68 9.50 13.81 11.71
C THR A 68 8.19 14.18 12.43
N PRO A 69 8.23 14.58 13.71
CA PRO A 69 7.02 15.00 14.44
C PRO A 69 6.21 16.09 13.73
N ASP A 70 6.88 17.07 13.12
CA ASP A 70 6.23 18.16 12.37
C ASP A 70 5.56 17.65 11.08
N GLU A 71 6.17 16.68 10.40
CA GLU A 71 5.56 16.02 9.24
C GLU A 71 4.37 15.15 9.66
N GLN A 72 4.49 14.36 10.73
CA GLN A 72 3.39 13.55 11.25
C GLN A 72 2.15 14.38 11.64
N ALA A 73 2.35 15.64 12.05
CA ALA A 73 1.28 16.59 12.35
C ALA A 73 0.53 17.08 11.09
N ARG A 74 1.14 16.97 9.90
CA ARG A 74 0.52 17.31 8.61
C ARG A 74 -0.26 16.14 8.00
N ILE A 75 0.00 14.91 8.43
CA ILE A 75 -0.72 13.72 7.98
C ILE A 75 -2.06 13.65 8.71
N LEU A 76 -3.15 13.65 7.94
CA LEU A 76 -4.51 13.72 8.43
C LEU A 76 -5.05 12.34 8.76
N GLU A 77 -5.77 12.25 9.87
CA GLU A 77 -6.63 11.10 10.17
C GLU A 77 -7.77 11.02 9.16
N THR A 78 -7.99 9.82 8.64
CA THR A 78 -8.99 9.54 7.60
C THR A 78 -9.85 8.37 8.06
N SER A 79 -11.17 8.51 7.96
CA SER A 79 -12.06 7.36 8.13
C SER A 79 -11.92 6.45 6.92
N ILE A 80 -11.46 5.22 7.15
CA ILE A 80 -11.24 4.21 6.13
C ILE A 80 -12.32 3.16 6.25
N HIS A 81 -13.08 2.99 5.17
CA HIS A 81 -14.04 1.91 5.02
C HIS A 81 -13.42 0.80 4.18
N THR A 82 -13.35 -0.42 4.73
CA THR A 82 -12.91 -1.61 3.99
C THR A 82 -14.01 -2.65 4.09
N PRO A 83 -14.79 -2.90 3.02
CA PRO A 83 -15.83 -3.91 3.07
C PRO A 83 -15.22 -5.30 3.29
N PRO A 84 -15.97 -6.22 3.91
CA PRO A 84 -15.52 -7.59 4.08
C PRO A 84 -15.47 -8.29 2.70
N CYS A 85 -14.71 -9.39 2.60
CA CYS A 85 -14.75 -10.23 1.39
C CYS A 85 -16.19 -10.70 1.15
N GLN A 86 -16.60 -10.81 -0.11
CA GLN A 86 -17.94 -11.31 -0.45
C GLN A 86 -18.17 -12.71 0.14
N GLY A 87 -19.30 -12.91 0.83
CA GLY A 87 -19.62 -14.15 1.54
C GLY A 87 -19.03 -14.26 2.95
N TYR A 88 -18.27 -13.25 3.39
CA TYR A 88 -17.64 -13.19 4.72
C TYR A 88 -18.13 -11.98 5.53
N GLU A 89 -19.32 -11.46 5.22
CA GLU A 89 -19.91 -10.28 5.87
C GLU A 89 -20.06 -10.44 7.39
N HIS A 90 -20.25 -11.68 7.84
CA HIS A 90 -20.41 -12.06 9.24
C HIS A 90 -19.12 -11.96 10.07
N TYR A 91 -17.94 -11.89 9.44
CA TYR A 91 -16.68 -11.65 10.15
C TYR A 91 -16.48 -10.17 10.53
N GLY A 92 -17.38 -9.30 10.07
CA GLY A 92 -17.34 -7.87 10.34
C GLY A 92 -16.32 -7.13 9.48
N ALA A 93 -16.71 -5.93 9.05
CA ALA A 93 -15.81 -4.89 8.62
C ALA A 93 -16.00 -3.74 9.61
N SER A 94 -14.93 -3.35 10.28
CA SER A 94 -14.95 -2.16 11.15
C SER A 94 -14.24 -1.04 10.44
N ASP A 95 -14.90 0.10 10.33
CA ASP A 95 -14.24 1.32 9.88
C ASP A 95 -13.09 1.66 10.82
N THR A 96 -11.97 2.07 10.25
CA THR A 96 -10.80 2.50 10.99
C THR A 96 -10.59 4.00 10.82
N ILE A 97 -9.82 4.59 11.73
CA ILE A 97 -9.30 5.94 11.57
C ILE A 97 -7.79 5.80 11.38
N ASP A 98 -7.33 6.11 10.16
CA ASP A 98 -5.96 5.90 9.76
C ASP A 98 -5.31 7.17 9.21
N LYS A 99 -4.04 7.39 9.60
CA LYS A 99 -3.18 8.42 9.01
C LYS A 99 -2.49 7.92 7.74
N ILE A 100 -2.07 6.65 7.75
CA ILE A 100 -1.42 5.98 6.64
C ILE A 100 -2.19 4.69 6.37
N PHE A 101 -2.50 4.43 5.10
CA PHE A 101 -3.31 3.30 4.68
C PHE A 101 -2.86 2.79 3.31
N LEU A 102 -3.40 1.66 2.86
CA LEU A 102 -3.32 1.23 1.47
C LEU A 102 -4.62 1.60 0.75
N LEU A 103 -4.57 1.88 -0.54
CA LEU A 103 -5.80 2.09 -1.32
C LEU A 103 -6.61 0.79 -1.43
N SER A 104 -7.92 0.92 -1.54
CA SER A 104 -8.79 -0.14 -2.05
C SER A 104 -8.74 -0.24 -3.56
N THR A 105 -9.26 -1.36 -4.09
CA THR A 105 -9.61 -1.51 -5.50
C THR A 105 -10.48 -0.35 -6.02
N GLU A 106 -11.52 0.05 -5.28
CA GLU A 106 -12.43 1.14 -5.70
C GLU A 106 -11.70 2.49 -5.81
N GLU A 107 -10.97 2.90 -4.77
CA GLU A 107 -10.18 4.14 -4.79
C GLU A 107 -9.11 4.08 -5.87
N LEU A 108 -8.47 2.93 -6.06
CA LEU A 108 -7.47 2.75 -7.10
C LEU A 108 -8.06 2.96 -8.48
N LEU A 109 -9.23 2.38 -8.76
CA LEU A 109 -9.94 2.53 -10.03
C LEU A 109 -10.41 3.98 -10.25
N GLU A 110 -10.81 4.69 -9.19
CA GLU A 110 -11.16 6.11 -9.26
C GLU A 110 -9.94 6.97 -9.64
N TYR A 111 -8.80 6.78 -8.97
CA TYR A 111 -7.65 7.69 -9.08
C TYR A 111 -6.64 7.30 -10.16
N LEU A 112 -6.56 6.01 -10.50
CA LEU A 112 -5.64 5.37 -11.45
C LEU A 112 -6.42 4.35 -12.32
N PRO A 113 -7.33 4.80 -13.21
CA PRO A 113 -8.21 3.92 -13.97
C PRO A 113 -7.47 3.05 -15.01
N GLU A 114 -6.38 3.57 -15.58
CA GLU A 114 -5.60 2.87 -16.60
C GLU A 114 -4.55 1.95 -15.95
N PRO A 115 -4.39 0.68 -16.38
CA PRO A 115 -3.39 -0.24 -15.83
C PRO A 115 -1.97 0.34 -15.80
N GLU A 116 -1.56 1.05 -16.86
CA GLU A 116 -0.23 1.66 -16.99
C GLU A 116 0.06 2.70 -15.90
N SER A 117 -0.98 3.29 -15.33
CA SER A 117 -0.85 4.26 -14.24
C SER A 117 -0.62 3.62 -12.87
N ARG A 118 -0.78 2.29 -12.75
CA ARG A 118 -0.64 1.52 -11.50
C ARG A 118 0.71 0.84 -11.36
N PHE A 119 1.54 0.90 -12.40
CA PHE A 119 2.89 0.35 -12.37
C PHE A 119 3.67 0.94 -11.21
N ALA A 120 4.39 0.09 -10.49
CA ALA A 120 5.21 0.48 -9.37
C ALA A 120 6.53 -0.26 -9.42
N GLN A 121 7.62 0.49 -9.33
CA GLN A 121 8.93 -0.08 -9.13
C GLN A 121 9.27 -0.13 -7.65
N ALA A 122 10.07 -1.10 -7.23
CA ALA A 122 10.74 -1.02 -5.94
C ALA A 122 11.68 0.18 -5.91
N GLU A 123 11.72 0.88 -4.78
CA GLU A 123 12.66 1.98 -4.57
C GLU A 123 14.09 1.39 -4.43
N PRO A 124 15.08 1.83 -5.25
CA PRO A 124 16.40 1.20 -5.28
C PRO A 124 17.13 1.15 -3.93
N GLN A 125 17.06 2.22 -3.13
CA GLN A 125 17.70 2.21 -1.80
C GLN A 125 16.98 1.26 -0.84
N ALA A 126 15.66 1.12 -0.95
CA ALA A 126 14.88 0.19 -0.16
C ALA A 126 15.21 -1.28 -0.47
N ILE A 127 15.58 -1.61 -1.72
CA ILE A 127 16.07 -2.96 -2.06
C ILE A 127 17.37 -3.28 -1.31
N GLU A 128 18.28 -2.31 -1.20
CA GLU A 128 19.54 -2.53 -0.47
C GLU A 128 19.32 -2.68 1.04
N MET A 129 18.36 -1.93 1.58
CA MET A 129 18.19 -1.75 3.03
C MET A 129 17.13 -2.67 3.65
N SER A 130 16.14 -3.14 2.88
CA SER A 130 15.11 -4.08 3.34
C SER A 130 15.39 -5.48 2.79
N ALA A 131 15.66 -6.43 3.70
CA ALA A 131 15.79 -7.84 3.34
C ALA A 131 14.49 -8.38 2.74
N ASP A 132 13.34 -8.02 3.32
CA ASP A 132 12.03 -8.45 2.84
C ASP A 132 11.79 -7.99 1.40
N LEU A 133 12.11 -6.72 1.10
CA LEU A 133 11.93 -6.18 -0.26
C LEU A 133 12.94 -6.78 -1.25
N ARG A 134 14.18 -7.00 -0.82
CA ARG A 134 15.21 -7.64 -1.66
C ARG A 134 14.79 -9.05 -2.03
N ASP A 135 14.46 -9.87 -1.04
CA ASP A 135 14.07 -11.26 -1.22
C ASP A 135 12.81 -11.34 -2.10
N PHE A 136 11.83 -10.45 -1.86
CA PHE A 136 10.66 -10.34 -2.72
C PHE A 136 11.02 -10.00 -4.17
N CYS A 137 11.88 -9.00 -4.41
CA CYS A 137 12.31 -8.61 -5.75
C CYS A 137 13.09 -9.73 -6.47
N GLU A 138 13.91 -10.50 -5.74
CA GLU A 138 14.67 -11.63 -6.28
C GLU A 138 13.79 -12.81 -6.72
N LEU A 139 12.55 -12.89 -6.24
CA LEU A 139 11.57 -13.90 -6.66
C LEU A 139 10.79 -13.51 -7.93
N LEU A 140 10.87 -12.25 -8.37
CA LEU A 140 10.21 -11.72 -9.57
C LEU A 140 10.87 -12.03 -10.96
N PRO A 141 12.07 -12.65 -11.12
CA PRO A 141 12.72 -12.87 -12.42
C PRO A 141 11.95 -13.68 -13.48
N PHE A 142 10.76 -14.20 -13.17
CA PHE A 142 9.92 -14.88 -14.15
C PHE A 142 9.00 -13.94 -14.96
N TYR A 143 8.87 -12.66 -14.58
CA TYR A 143 7.96 -11.72 -15.24
C TYR A 143 8.72 -10.48 -15.72
N HIS A 144 8.86 -10.35 -17.04
CA HIS A 144 9.66 -9.35 -17.74
C HIS A 144 9.38 -7.90 -17.31
N ASN A 145 10.26 -7.32 -16.50
CA ASN A 145 10.76 -5.94 -16.50
C ASN A 145 11.44 -5.69 -15.15
N VAL A 146 12.75 -5.42 -15.18
CA VAL A 146 13.57 -5.19 -13.98
C VAL A 146 12.91 -4.16 -13.06
N ASN A 147 12.55 -4.61 -11.86
CA ASN A 147 12.03 -3.85 -10.71
C ASN A 147 10.52 -3.58 -10.63
N LEU A 148 9.67 -4.02 -11.56
CA LEU A 148 8.20 -3.88 -11.38
C LEU A 148 7.68 -4.85 -10.32
N CYS A 149 7.05 -4.32 -9.27
CA CYS A 149 6.64 -5.07 -8.09
C CYS A 149 5.13 -5.26 -8.04
N TRP A 150 4.69 -6.43 -7.59
CA TRP A 150 3.31 -6.61 -7.17
C TRP A 150 3.10 -5.96 -5.80
N TRP A 151 1.95 -5.33 -5.57
CA TRP A 151 1.71 -4.59 -4.33
C TRP A 151 0.30 -4.72 -3.79
N TRP A 152 0.17 -4.68 -2.46
CA TRP A 152 -1.09 -4.91 -1.74
C TRP A 152 -2.10 -3.78 -1.90
N LEU A 153 -3.38 -4.16 -1.99
CA LEU A 153 -4.53 -3.31 -1.68
C LEU A 153 -5.11 -3.74 -0.32
N ARG A 154 -5.86 -2.85 0.34
CA ARG A 154 -6.40 -3.15 1.69
C ARG A 154 -7.63 -4.07 1.67
N ASP A 155 -8.37 -4.09 0.58
CA ASP A 155 -9.63 -4.81 0.44
C ASP A 155 -9.45 -6.29 0.09
N GLY A 156 -10.51 -7.04 0.37
CA GLY A 156 -10.56 -8.49 0.25
C GLY A 156 -10.42 -9.00 -1.17
N GLY A 157 -9.84 -10.20 -1.30
CA GLY A 157 -9.93 -11.01 -2.51
C GLY A 157 -11.23 -11.83 -2.58
N ASN A 158 -11.32 -12.73 -3.56
CA ASN A 158 -12.47 -13.64 -3.75
C ASN A 158 -12.48 -14.81 -2.74
N GLU A 159 -11.43 -14.94 -1.93
CA GLU A 159 -11.24 -16.00 -0.94
C GLU A 159 -10.98 -15.39 0.45
N PRO A 160 -11.36 -16.07 1.54
CA PRO A 160 -11.28 -15.50 2.89
C PRO A 160 -9.88 -15.06 3.31
N CYS A 161 -8.87 -15.83 2.93
CA CYS A 161 -7.47 -15.56 3.28
C CYS A 161 -6.72 -14.80 2.18
N CYS A 162 -7.42 -14.29 1.15
CA CYS A 162 -6.81 -13.53 0.05
C CYS A 162 -7.10 -12.03 0.14
N LYS A 163 -6.18 -11.23 -0.41
CA LYS A 163 -6.32 -9.78 -0.59
C LYS A 163 -6.08 -9.40 -2.03
N SER A 164 -6.68 -8.29 -2.43
CA SER A 164 -6.45 -7.74 -3.76
C SER A 164 -5.02 -7.20 -3.87
N ILE A 165 -4.40 -7.41 -5.03
CA ILE A 165 -3.10 -6.82 -5.37
C ILE A 165 -3.14 -6.21 -6.75
N VAL A 166 -2.12 -5.41 -7.04
CA VAL A 166 -1.80 -4.98 -8.39
C VAL A 166 -0.60 -5.77 -8.89
N TRP A 167 -0.72 -6.34 -10.09
CA TRP A 167 0.38 -7.03 -10.79
C TRP A 167 1.35 -6.06 -11.45
N SER A 168 2.49 -6.58 -11.91
CA SER A 168 3.53 -5.81 -12.59
C SER A 168 3.04 -5.15 -13.89
N ASP A 169 1.99 -5.67 -14.50
CA ASP A 169 1.33 -5.13 -15.68
C ASP A 169 0.13 -4.22 -15.35
N GLY A 170 -0.05 -3.84 -14.09
CA GLY A 170 -1.09 -2.93 -13.64
C GLY A 170 -2.49 -3.54 -13.52
N THR A 171 -2.65 -4.83 -13.83
CA THR A 171 -3.92 -5.53 -13.61
C THR A 171 -4.17 -5.72 -12.12
N ILE A 172 -5.45 -5.72 -11.72
CA ILE A 172 -5.87 -6.01 -10.34
C ILE A 172 -6.22 -7.49 -10.26
N ALA A 173 -5.61 -8.19 -9.31
CA ALA A 173 -5.87 -9.59 -9.06
C ALA A 173 -6.44 -9.79 -7.66
N THR A 174 -7.52 -10.59 -7.56
CA THR A 174 -8.26 -10.83 -6.31
C THR A 174 -8.18 -12.30 -5.86
N GLU A 175 -7.46 -13.16 -6.58
CA GLU A 175 -7.40 -14.61 -6.35
C GLU A 175 -5.96 -15.06 -6.06
N TYR A 176 -5.80 -16.14 -5.28
CA TYR A 176 -4.49 -16.76 -4.99
C TYR A 176 -3.43 -15.84 -4.39
N HIS A 177 -3.86 -14.79 -3.68
CA HIS A 177 -2.99 -13.79 -3.06
C HIS A 177 -3.21 -13.77 -1.56
N TYR A 178 -2.70 -14.84 -0.94
CA TYR A 178 -2.86 -15.12 0.47
C TYR A 178 -2.18 -14.07 1.35
N VAL A 179 -2.83 -13.72 2.46
CA VAL A 179 -2.38 -12.69 3.40
C VAL A 179 -0.98 -12.93 3.97
N ASN A 180 -0.53 -14.19 4.00
CA ASN A 180 0.78 -14.59 4.49
C ASN A 180 1.89 -14.59 3.43
N TYR A 181 1.59 -14.13 2.22
CA TYR A 181 2.62 -13.89 1.21
C TYR A 181 3.21 -12.49 1.38
N GLU A 182 4.46 -12.31 0.96
CA GLU A 182 5.07 -10.98 0.87
C GLU A 182 4.68 -10.31 -0.45
N ARG A 183 4.27 -9.04 -0.37
CA ARG A 183 4.11 -8.16 -1.53
C ARG A 183 4.58 -6.76 -1.17
N GLY A 184 4.82 -5.97 -2.21
CA GLY A 184 5.19 -4.58 -2.09
C GLY A 184 4.14 -3.73 -1.38
N ILE A 185 4.62 -2.71 -0.67
CA ILE A 185 3.82 -1.76 0.09
C ILE A 185 3.91 -0.39 -0.58
N ARG A 186 2.73 0.14 -0.95
CA ARG A 186 2.56 1.52 -1.41
C ARG A 186 1.63 2.27 -0.47
N PRO A 187 2.15 2.98 0.54
CA PRO A 187 1.30 3.74 1.45
C PRO A 187 0.63 4.90 0.74
N ALA A 188 -0.56 5.24 1.22
CA ALA A 188 -1.32 6.42 0.87
C ALA A 188 -1.55 7.28 2.12
N VAL A 189 -1.57 8.59 1.93
CA VAL A 189 -1.81 9.57 3.01
C VAL A 189 -2.64 10.74 2.52
N TRP A 190 -3.50 11.26 3.39
CA TRP A 190 -4.06 12.60 3.23
C TRP A 190 -3.14 13.62 3.90
N LEU A 191 -2.56 14.50 3.10
CA LEU A 191 -1.65 15.53 3.57
C LEU A 191 -2.33 16.89 3.60
N LYS A 192 -2.22 17.59 4.73
CA LYS A 192 -2.57 19.01 4.82
C LYS A 192 -1.52 19.84 4.07
N ALA A 193 -1.99 20.68 3.14
CA ALA A 193 -1.16 21.63 2.40
C ALA A 193 -0.34 22.49 3.36
#